data_AF-U6DHC9-F1
#
_entry.id   AF-U6DHC9-F1
#
_cell.length_a   1.000
_cell.length_b   1.000
_cell.length_c   1.000
_cell.angle_alpha   90.00
_cell.angle_beta   90.00
_cell.angle_gamma   90.00
#
_symmetry.space_group_name_H-M   'P 1'
#
loop_
_entity.id
_entity.type
_entity.pdbx_description
1 polymer ?
#
loop_
_entity_poly.entity_id
_entity_poly.type
_entity_poly.pdbx_seq_one_letter_code
_entity_poly.pdbx_strand_id
1 'polypeptide(L)'
;CGELKEGDDWGIYPKDGSGDSHPDFPEDADIDLKDVNKILLIAEDVKNIGNTFFKSQNWEMAIKKYTKVLRYVEGSKAVIEQADRSKLQPIALSCVLNIGACKLKMSNWQGAIDSCLEALEIDPSNTKALYRRAQGWQGLKEYDQALADLKKAQ
;
A
#
# COMPACT_ATOMS: atom_id res chain seq x y z
N CYS A 1 25.73 8.41 -12.83
CA CYS A 1 26.05 9.85 -12.92
C CYS A 1 26.13 10.24 -14.39
N GLY A 2 25.67 11.44 -14.74
CA GLY A 2 25.60 11.96 -16.10
C GLY A 2 24.98 13.36 -16.08
N GLU A 3 25.11 14.11 -17.18
CA GLU A 3 24.44 15.40 -17.38
C GLU A 3 23.13 15.17 -18.15
N LEU A 4 22.03 15.74 -17.67
CA LEU A 4 20.76 15.79 -18.41
C LEU A 4 20.79 17.01 -19.31
N LYS A 5 20.56 16.81 -20.61
CA LYS A 5 20.45 17.92 -21.57
C LYS A 5 19.04 18.48 -21.59
N GLU A 6 18.91 19.70 -22.09
CA GLU A 6 17.60 20.29 -22.34
C GLU A 6 16.78 19.40 -23.30
N GLY A 7 15.60 19.00 -22.85
CA GLY A 7 14.70 18.09 -23.59
C GLY A 7 14.87 16.59 -23.26
N ASP A 8 15.87 16.20 -22.47
CA ASP A 8 15.98 14.83 -21.99
C ASP A 8 14.89 14.51 -20.96
N ASP A 9 14.41 13.27 -20.96
CA ASP A 9 13.54 12.76 -19.90
C ASP A 9 14.28 12.79 -18.56
N TRP A 10 13.60 13.24 -17.50
CA TRP A 10 14.15 13.31 -16.16
C TRP A 10 14.60 11.94 -15.64
N GLY A 11 14.04 10.85 -16.17
CA GLY A 11 14.43 9.49 -15.82
C GLY A 11 14.16 9.14 -14.36
N ILE A 12 13.24 9.87 -13.73
CA ILE A 12 12.83 9.77 -12.32
C ILE A 12 11.82 8.64 -12.07
N TYR A 13 11.30 8.04 -13.14
CA TYR A 13 10.38 6.92 -13.06
C TYR A 13 11.12 5.59 -12.75
N PRO A 14 10.47 4.65 -12.03
CA PRO A 14 11.08 3.36 -11.71
C PRO A 14 11.50 2.58 -12.97
N LYS A 15 12.79 2.24 -13.07
CA LYS A 15 13.32 1.40 -14.17
C LYS A 15 13.24 -0.09 -13.85
N ASP A 16 12.06 -0.54 -13.43
CA ASP A 16 11.80 -1.92 -12.98
C ASP A 16 11.02 -2.76 -14.00
N GLY A 17 10.75 -2.21 -15.20
CA GLY A 17 10.02 -2.88 -16.27
C GLY A 17 8.52 -2.98 -16.04
N SER A 18 7.97 -2.34 -15.00
CA SER A 18 6.54 -2.41 -14.68
C SER A 18 5.67 -1.48 -15.52
N GLY A 19 6.27 -0.57 -16.29
CA GLY A 19 5.56 0.49 -17.00
C GLY A 19 5.01 1.61 -16.09
N ASP A 20 5.50 1.70 -14.85
CA ASP A 20 5.09 2.74 -13.91
C ASP A 20 5.65 4.10 -14.33
N SER A 21 4.76 5.03 -14.65
CA SER A 21 5.07 6.37 -15.14
C SER A 21 4.97 7.45 -14.06
N HIS A 22 4.93 7.05 -12.78
CA HIS A 22 4.87 8.00 -11.65
C HIS A 22 6.22 8.00 -10.91
N PRO A 23 6.71 9.13 -10.40
CA PRO A 23 7.91 9.14 -9.55
C PRO A 23 7.74 8.30 -8.28
N ASP A 24 8.83 7.81 -7.68
CA ASP A 24 8.73 7.00 -6.46
C ASP A 24 8.28 7.79 -5.24
N PHE A 25 8.58 9.09 -5.22
CA PHE A 25 8.24 10.03 -4.16
C PHE A 25 7.27 11.08 -4.71
N PRO A 26 6.15 11.36 -4.02
CA PRO A 26 5.10 12.23 -4.53
C PRO A 26 5.54 13.69 -4.70
N GLU A 27 6.56 14.14 -3.97
CA GLU A 27 7.11 15.51 -4.06
C GLU A 27 7.82 15.78 -5.40
N ASP A 28 8.28 14.72 -6.08
CA ASP A 28 8.92 14.80 -7.39
C ASP A 28 7.90 14.73 -8.55
N ALA A 29 6.62 14.51 -8.24
CA ALA A 29 5.56 14.44 -9.24
C ALA A 29 5.06 15.84 -9.61
N ASP A 30 4.82 16.07 -10.89
CA ASP A 30 4.23 17.31 -11.42
C ASP A 30 2.71 17.35 -11.19
N ILE A 31 2.31 17.28 -9.91
CA ILE A 31 0.92 17.31 -9.45
C ILE A 31 0.81 18.15 -8.18
N ASP A 32 -0.34 18.80 -8.01
CA ASP A 32 -0.71 19.36 -6.71
C ASP A 32 -1.20 18.23 -5.81
N LEU A 33 -0.51 17.96 -4.70
CA LEU A 33 -0.90 16.94 -3.72
C LEU A 33 -2.25 17.24 -3.05
N LYS A 34 -2.78 18.46 -3.21
CA LYS A 34 -4.15 18.82 -2.81
C LYS A 34 -5.22 18.33 -3.77
N ASP A 35 -4.86 18.02 -5.03
CA ASP A 35 -5.79 17.46 -6.00
C ASP A 35 -6.00 15.96 -5.74
N VAL A 36 -6.90 15.68 -4.79
CA VAL A 36 -7.23 14.31 -4.36
C VAL A 36 -7.70 13.43 -5.52
N ASN A 37 -8.35 14.00 -6.54
CA ASN A 37 -8.81 13.21 -7.68
C ASN A 37 -7.61 12.71 -8.51
N LYS A 38 -6.62 13.57 -8.77
CA LYS A 38 -5.37 13.14 -9.44
C LYS A 38 -4.60 12.12 -8.60
N ILE A 39 -4.52 12.32 -7.29
CA ILE A 39 -3.87 11.37 -6.38
C ILE A 39 -4.55 10.01 -6.44
N LEU A 40 -5.89 9.97 -6.47
CA LEU A 40 -6.65 8.73 -6.61
C LEU A 40 -6.39 8.03 -7.95
N LEU A 41 -6.29 8.78 -9.05
CA LEU A 41 -5.97 8.21 -10.37
C LEU A 41 -4.58 7.55 -10.37
N ILE A 42 -3.57 8.23 -9.82
CA ILE A 42 -2.20 7.71 -9.70
C ILE A 42 -2.17 6.49 -8.78
N ALA A 43 -2.82 6.59 -7.63
CA ALA A 43 -2.90 5.51 -6.66
C ALA A 43 -3.56 4.27 -7.27
N GLU A 44 -4.62 4.42 -8.07
CA GLU A 44 -5.31 3.31 -8.72
C GLU A 44 -4.42 2.64 -9.79
N ASP A 45 -3.71 3.43 -10.59
CA ASP A 45 -2.77 2.94 -11.59
C ASP A 45 -1.64 2.12 -10.94
N VAL A 46 -0.94 2.71 -9.96
CA VAL A 46 0.14 2.04 -9.24
C VAL A 46 -0.35 0.80 -8.47
N LYS A 47 -1.55 0.85 -7.87
CA LYS A 47 -2.19 -0.32 -7.24
C LYS A 47 -2.44 -1.43 -8.24
N ASN A 48 -2.87 -1.11 -9.47
CA ASN A 48 -3.09 -2.10 -10.51
C ASN A 48 -1.80 -2.77 -10.98
N ILE A 49 -0.69 -2.01 -11.06
CA ILE A 49 0.64 -2.56 -11.27
C ILE A 49 1.02 -3.52 -10.12
N GLY A 50 0.77 -3.12 -8.87
CA GLY A 50 0.95 -3.98 -7.70
C GLY A 50 0.13 -5.28 -7.78
N ASN A 51 -1.12 -5.19 -8.23
CA ASN A 51 -2.00 -6.35 -8.44
C ASN A 51 -1.48 -7.29 -9.52
N THR A 52 -0.85 -6.77 -10.58
CA THR A 52 -0.18 -7.59 -11.60
C THR A 52 0.97 -8.38 -10.99
N PHE A 53 1.84 -7.74 -10.22
CA PHE A 53 2.91 -8.44 -9.49
C PHE A 53 2.38 -9.47 -8.49
N PHE A 54 1.29 -9.16 -7.79
CA PHE A 54 0.62 -10.08 -6.88
C PHE A 54 0.14 -11.34 -7.61
N LYS A 55 -0.51 -11.19 -8.77
CA LYS A 55 -0.96 -12.33 -9.60
C LYS A 55 0.20 -13.18 -10.11
N SER A 56 1.33 -12.55 -10.40
CA SER A 56 2.58 -13.20 -10.79
C SER A 56 3.39 -13.75 -9.60
N GLN A 57 2.85 -13.69 -8.37
CA GLN A 57 3.51 -14.14 -7.14
C GLN A 57 4.84 -13.43 -6.83
N ASN A 58 5.06 -12.24 -7.41
CA ASN A 58 6.20 -11.39 -7.09
C ASN A 58 5.79 -10.47 -5.92
N TRP A 59 5.86 -11.03 -4.71
CA TRP A 59 5.36 -10.39 -3.50
C TRP A 59 6.14 -9.12 -3.15
N GLU A 60 7.46 -9.12 -3.34
CA GLU A 60 8.33 -7.98 -3.07
C GLU A 60 7.98 -6.79 -3.95
N MET A 61 7.81 -6.99 -5.26
CA MET A 61 7.43 -5.91 -6.16
C MET A 61 5.99 -5.45 -5.93
N ALA A 62 5.07 -6.36 -5.61
CA ALA A 62 3.71 -5.99 -5.21
C ALA A 62 3.73 -5.07 -3.98
N ILE A 63 4.49 -5.44 -2.93
CA ILE A 63 4.67 -4.62 -1.72
C ILE A 63 5.27 -3.25 -2.07
N LYS A 64 6.30 -3.18 -2.92
CA LYS A 64 6.89 -1.89 -3.33
C LYS A 64 5.85 -0.97 -3.97
N LYS A 65 5.03 -1.47 -4.88
CA LYS A 65 3.99 -0.68 -5.54
C LYS A 65 2.87 -0.27 -4.58
N TYR A 66 2.38 -1.16 -3.73
CA TYR A 66 1.39 -0.78 -2.71
C TYR A 66 1.93 0.24 -1.71
N THR A 67 3.20 0.11 -1.29
CA THR A 67 3.85 1.07 -0.40
C THR A 67 4.00 2.43 -1.07
N LYS A 68 4.30 2.46 -2.37
CA LYS A 68 4.30 3.69 -3.16
C LYS A 68 2.93 4.37 -3.16
N VAL A 69 1.84 3.62 -3.32
CA VAL A 69 0.48 4.19 -3.20
C VAL A 69 0.28 4.84 -1.83
N LEU A 70 0.74 4.22 -0.75
CA LEU A 70 0.63 4.79 0.60
C LEU A 70 1.44 6.08 0.76
N ARG A 71 2.61 6.20 0.11
CA ARG A 71 3.37 7.47 0.09
C ARG A 71 2.57 8.61 -0.56
N TYR A 72 1.95 8.36 -1.71
CA TYR A 72 1.09 9.36 -2.37
C TYR A 72 -0.13 9.74 -1.52
N VAL A 73 -0.76 8.75 -0.88
CA VAL A 73 -1.88 9.00 0.03
C VAL A 73 -1.43 9.85 1.22
N GLU A 74 -0.29 9.56 1.84
CA GLU A 74 0.20 10.28 3.02
C GLU A 74 0.62 11.71 2.66
N GLY A 75 1.36 11.89 1.55
CA GLY A 75 1.72 13.21 1.04
C GLY A 75 0.50 14.09 0.77
N SER A 76 -0.58 13.52 0.22
CA SER A 76 -1.84 14.23 0.03
C SER A 76 -2.55 14.52 1.36
N LYS A 77 -2.67 13.55 2.27
CA LYS A 77 -3.28 13.71 3.59
C LYS A 77 -2.64 14.84 4.41
N ALA A 78 -1.33 15.02 4.28
CA ALA A 78 -0.57 16.06 4.98
C ALA A 78 -0.98 17.49 4.59
N VAL A 79 -1.52 17.70 3.38
CA VAL A 79 -1.82 19.04 2.83
C VAL A 79 -3.31 19.32 2.62
N ILE A 80 -4.18 18.30 2.68
CA ILE A 80 -5.65 18.45 2.50
C ILE A 80 -6.42 18.52 3.82
N GLU A 81 -7.63 19.07 3.74
CA GLU A 81 -8.59 19.11 4.84
C GLU A 81 -9.14 17.73 5.21
N GLN A 82 -9.57 17.58 6.46
CA GLN A 82 -10.05 16.31 7.02
C GLN A 82 -11.20 15.68 6.22
N ALA A 83 -12.08 16.49 5.63
CA ALA A 83 -13.22 16.00 4.85
C ALA A 83 -12.76 15.19 3.61
N ASP A 84 -11.71 15.66 2.93
CA ASP A 84 -11.19 15.01 1.73
C ASP A 84 -10.32 13.78 2.02
N ARG A 85 -9.72 13.69 3.22
CA ARG A 85 -8.94 12.51 3.64
C ARG A 85 -9.75 11.21 3.59
N SER A 86 -11.05 11.31 3.84
CA SER A 86 -11.97 10.16 3.79
C SER A 86 -11.99 9.48 2.41
N LYS A 87 -11.80 10.25 1.32
CA LYS A 87 -11.78 9.74 -0.06
C LYS A 87 -10.57 8.84 -0.34
N LEU A 88 -9.47 9.05 0.38
CA LEU A 88 -8.23 8.28 0.23
C LEU A 88 -8.21 7.00 1.10
N GLN A 89 -9.07 6.89 2.11
CA GLN A 89 -9.08 5.74 3.02
C GLN A 89 -9.38 4.40 2.33
N PRO A 90 -10.33 4.28 1.39
CA PRO A 90 -10.62 3.00 0.74
C PRO A 90 -9.42 2.42 -0.03
N ILE A 91 -8.67 3.27 -0.74
CA ILE A 91 -7.49 2.82 -1.50
C ILE A 91 -6.32 2.49 -0.58
N ALA A 92 -6.12 3.27 0.49
CA ALA A 92 -5.12 2.99 1.52
C ALA A 92 -5.40 1.64 2.19
N LEU A 93 -6.63 1.42 2.65
CA LEU A 93 -7.08 0.16 3.26
C LEU A 93 -6.83 -1.02 2.33
N SER A 94 -7.21 -0.90 1.05
CA SER A 94 -6.98 -1.97 0.07
C SER A 94 -5.50 -2.28 -0.11
N CYS A 95 -4.62 -1.27 -0.15
CA CYS A 95 -3.18 -1.47 -0.31
C CYS A 95 -2.53 -2.08 0.93
N VAL A 96 -2.84 -1.57 2.13
CA VAL A 96 -2.35 -2.12 3.40
C VAL A 96 -2.78 -3.58 3.57
N LEU A 97 -4.04 -3.90 3.25
CA LEU A 97 -4.53 -5.28 3.24
C LEU A 97 -3.72 -6.16 2.29
N ASN A 98 -3.44 -5.69 1.07
CA ASN A 98 -2.66 -6.46 0.09
C ASN A 98 -1.20 -6.63 0.51
N ILE A 99 -0.59 -5.63 1.15
CA ILE A 99 0.74 -5.75 1.77
C ILE A 99 0.73 -6.85 2.82
N GLY A 100 -0.27 -6.85 3.73
CA GLY A 100 -0.42 -7.91 4.72
C GLY A 100 -0.53 -9.30 4.09
N ALA A 101 -1.30 -9.43 3.00
CA ALA A 101 -1.41 -10.69 2.26
C ALA A 101 -0.07 -11.13 1.63
N CYS A 102 0.70 -10.20 1.03
CA CYS A 102 2.02 -10.50 0.49
C CYS A 102 2.98 -10.96 1.59
N LYS A 103 3.01 -10.27 2.73
CA LYS A 103 3.87 -10.61 3.86
C LYS A 103 3.54 -11.99 4.44
N LEU A 104 2.26 -12.38 4.50
CA LEU A 104 1.86 -13.75 4.83
C LEU A 104 2.41 -14.77 3.82
N LYS A 105 2.34 -14.49 2.52
CA LYS A 105 2.89 -15.37 1.47
C LYS A 105 4.40 -15.55 1.58
N MET A 106 5.10 -14.55 2.11
CA MET A 106 6.53 -14.59 2.38
C MET A 106 6.88 -15.13 3.77
N SER A 107 5.90 -15.61 4.56
CA SER A 107 6.11 -16.01 5.96
C SER A 107 6.70 -14.91 6.86
N ASN A 108 6.55 -13.64 6.49
CA ASN A 108 6.88 -12.50 7.33
C ASN A 108 5.70 -12.22 8.26
N TRP A 109 5.59 -13.03 9.32
CA TRP A 109 4.45 -13.04 10.22
C TRP A 109 4.26 -11.71 10.97
N GLN A 110 5.33 -11.19 11.58
CA GLN A 110 5.28 -9.91 12.29
C GLN A 110 4.88 -8.77 11.36
N GLY A 111 5.52 -8.68 10.19
CA GLY A 111 5.17 -7.62 9.24
C GLY A 111 3.73 -7.72 8.74
N ALA A 112 3.18 -8.93 8.60
CA ALA A 112 1.78 -9.11 8.23
C ALA A 112 0.83 -8.64 9.35
N ILE A 113 1.17 -8.91 10.61
CA ILE A 113 0.44 -8.42 11.78
C ILE A 113 0.43 -6.89 11.80
N ASP A 114 1.58 -6.26 11.60
CA ASP A 114 1.73 -4.80 11.61
C ASP A 114 0.85 -4.15 10.54
N SER A 115 0.87 -4.68 9.31
CA SER A 115 -0.01 -4.19 8.25
C SER A 115 -1.50 -4.47 8.55
N CYS A 116 -1.84 -5.55 9.22
CA CYS A 116 -3.24 -5.77 9.62
C CYS A 116 -3.67 -4.81 10.75
N LEU A 117 -2.75 -4.40 11.64
CA LEU A 117 -3.02 -3.37 12.63
C LEU A 117 -3.33 -2.03 11.96
N GLU A 118 -2.49 -1.60 11.01
CA GLU A 118 -2.74 -0.39 10.20
C GLU A 118 -4.11 -0.45 9.49
N ALA A 119 -4.47 -1.61 8.93
CA ALA A 119 -5.79 -1.77 8.31
C ALA A 119 -6.95 -1.62 9.31
N LEU A 120 -6.77 -2.09 10.55
CA LEU A 120 -7.76 -2.01 11.62
C LEU A 120 -7.85 -0.63 12.27
N GLU A 121 -6.81 0.20 12.14
CA GLU A 121 -6.90 1.63 12.47
C GLU A 121 -7.80 2.39 11.49
N ILE A 122 -7.86 1.95 10.22
CA ILE A 122 -8.74 2.53 9.19
C ILE A 122 -10.17 1.97 9.30
N ASP A 123 -10.31 0.65 9.41
CA ASP A 123 -11.58 -0.06 9.56
C ASP A 123 -11.46 -1.11 10.68
N PRO A 124 -11.85 -0.77 11.93
CA PRO A 124 -11.75 -1.66 13.08
C PRO A 124 -12.54 -2.96 12.96
N SER A 125 -13.51 -3.01 12.05
CA SER A 125 -14.38 -4.17 11.81
C SER A 125 -13.94 -5.01 10.62
N ASN A 126 -12.79 -4.71 10.02
CA ASN A 126 -12.36 -5.36 8.79
C ASN A 126 -12.04 -6.86 9.00
N THR A 127 -12.96 -7.72 8.57
CA THR A 127 -12.83 -9.18 8.72
C THR A 127 -11.61 -9.75 8.00
N LYS A 128 -11.21 -9.18 6.86
CA LYS A 128 -9.98 -9.59 6.14
C LYS A 128 -8.72 -9.27 6.94
N ALA A 129 -8.65 -8.11 7.58
CA ALA A 129 -7.52 -7.74 8.43
C ALA A 129 -7.45 -8.64 9.67
N LEU A 130 -8.57 -8.84 10.38
CA LEU A 130 -8.64 -9.72 11.55
C LEU A 130 -8.20 -11.16 11.22
N TYR A 131 -8.73 -11.72 10.12
CA TYR A 131 -8.39 -13.07 9.69
C TYR A 131 -6.90 -13.19 9.34
N ARG A 132 -6.34 -12.24 8.58
CA ARG A 132 -4.92 -12.24 8.22
C ARG A 132 -4.00 -12.00 9.43
N ARG A 133 -4.41 -11.16 10.37
CA ARG A 133 -3.67 -10.95 11.62
C ARG A 133 -3.63 -12.22 12.45
N ALA A 134 -4.75 -12.94 12.53
CA ALA A 134 -4.79 -14.26 13.16
C ALA A 134 -3.83 -15.27 12.50
N GLN A 135 -3.75 -15.29 11.17
CA GLN A 135 -2.77 -16.12 10.45
C GLN A 135 -1.32 -15.73 10.80
N GLY A 136 -1.02 -14.44 10.93
CA GLY A 136 0.27 -13.96 11.40
C GLY A 136 0.58 -14.43 12.83
N TRP A 137 -0.37 -14.30 13.75
CA TRP A 137 -0.23 -14.80 15.13
C TRP A 137 0.00 -16.31 15.18
N GLN A 138 -0.72 -17.09 14.35
CA GLN A 138 -0.48 -18.53 14.22
C GLN A 138 0.96 -18.84 13.75
N GLY A 139 1.49 -18.06 12.81
CA GLY A 139 2.88 -18.18 12.35
C GLY A 139 3.91 -17.90 13.45
N LEU A 140 3.60 -16.98 14.37
CA LEU A 140 4.39 -16.69 15.57
C LEU A 140 4.10 -17.64 16.76
N LYS A 141 3.14 -18.55 16.61
CA LYS A 141 2.65 -19.47 17.67
C LYS A 141 1.96 -18.77 18.84
N GLU A 142 1.46 -17.56 18.63
CA GLU A 142 0.67 -16.79 19.58
C GLU A 142 -0.83 -17.12 19.44
N TYR A 143 -1.20 -18.34 19.85
CA TYR A 143 -2.52 -18.91 19.54
C TYR A 143 -3.69 -18.20 20.24
N ASP A 144 -3.47 -17.63 21.42
CA ASP A 144 -4.51 -16.88 22.15
C ASP A 144 -4.93 -15.61 21.40
N GLN A 145 -3.95 -14.89 20.83
CA GLN A 145 -4.20 -13.70 20.02
C GLN A 145 -4.91 -14.07 18.71
N ALA A 146 -4.48 -15.16 18.06
CA ALA A 146 -5.15 -15.66 16.86
C ALA A 146 -6.62 -16.01 17.13
N LEU A 147 -6.92 -16.71 18.24
CA LEU A 147 -8.28 -17.07 18.60
C LEU A 147 -9.14 -15.83 18.91
N ALA A 148 -8.57 -14.83 19.59
CA ALA A 148 -9.26 -13.58 19.88
C ALA A 148 -9.65 -12.82 18.59
N ASP A 149 -8.76 -12.78 17.60
CA ASP A 149 -9.04 -12.15 16.30
C ASP A 149 -10.08 -12.92 15.49
N LEU A 150 -10.00 -14.27 15.45
CA LEU A 150 -10.98 -15.10 14.74
C LEU A 150 -12.40 -14.98 15.34
N LYS A 151 -12.51 -14.86 16.67
CA LYS A 151 -13.80 -14.62 17.34
C LYS A 151 -14.41 -13.26 16.99
N LYS A 152 -13.57 -12.24 16.74
CA LYS A 152 -14.03 -10.92 16.31
C LYS A 152 -14.38 -10.86 14.82
N ALA A 153 -13.82 -11.76 14.01
CA ALA A 153 -14.04 -11.81 12.57
C ALA A 153 -15.31 -12.57 12.15
N GLN A 154 -16.10 -13.06 13.12
CA GLN A 154 -17.31 -13.88 12.93
C GLN A 154 -18.57 -13.04 12.72
#